data_AF-A0A9P8L1H6-F1
#
_entry.id   AF-A0A9P8L1H6-F1
#
_cell.length_a   1.000
_cell.length_b   1.000
_cell.length_c   1.000
_cell.angle_alpha   90.00
_cell.angle_beta   90.00
_cell.angle_gamma   90.00
#
_symmetry.space_group_name_H-M   'P 1'
#
loop_
_entity.id
_entity.type
_entity.pdbx_description
1 polymer ?
#
loop_
_entity_poly.entity_id
_entity_poly.type
_entity_poly.pdbx_seq_one_letter_code
_entity_poly.pdbx_strand_id
1 'polypeptide(L)'
;MGTSNKSIVFRVTGLPVGETDDDVKSALSKTITGLLSKDEMQPEMTIALAPSCDDDKTSIALVEFGSGIPHFLSPLVGDPLKDRQCQMGSDTDITFDRHFFGFTQLYATEPGHPVTADIIAITELDGHAYGSWRGKGILRRMWLRDFLSKDMPHCRTMIYGYNSKLKSLEISKIMDYGREFMEEIKKVRYTKELRERPLFFIAHGFGGIILAHCLVKAVQMNKDDDPTIAALHKATYGILFFGTPHKGLMVDDIKSMLAADADHPRNALLEQINLKSDLLIDQLADFKNLIRDRKIVSFYETEQTRRLKWDPKDQSWSRGGDYITAVDTDSAILQLPDLMEIKIPLHANHSQMVKFDSRGSQAYKSALQYLRQYERDAPKIVSDRFLSQAVPNLRHTIADWLSPLNFIQKQSDVLDRRHPGTGQWLLDSDMFRDWLSGAEQTLWCRGIPGAGKTVLVSIVVDHLRQKFQEEKIGIACIYCDYKDRIEQTPVNVIGSLLKQLIQVQKQLPISEELNTLYKRHERVKTRPTLDECSKVLRSEVRRYTKVFVVIDALDECPEDDGTRARLLKELGALKDTINLMVTSRPHINIENEFVGVKPLEVLAINEDDGDISVGGSLAHLD
;
A
#
# COMPACT_ATOMS: atom_id res chain seq x y z
N MET A 1 3.00 -33.80 33.66
CA MET A 1 3.57 -32.61 32.98
C MET A 1 2.48 -31.56 32.97
N GLY A 2 2.68 -30.47 33.71
CA GLY A 2 1.64 -29.46 33.95
C GLY A 2 1.20 -28.77 32.68
N THR A 3 -0.11 -28.68 32.48
CA THR A 3 -0.73 -27.77 31.52
C THR A 3 -0.19 -26.36 31.79
N SER A 4 0.56 -25.80 30.85
CA SER A 4 0.99 -24.41 30.91
C SER A 4 -0.27 -23.54 31.03
N ASN A 5 -0.57 -23.04 32.23
CA ASN A 5 -1.64 -22.07 32.47
C ASN A 5 -1.29 -20.80 31.67
N LYS A 6 -1.81 -20.72 30.44
CA LYS A 6 -1.67 -19.53 29.61
C LYS A 6 -2.44 -18.43 30.34
N SER A 7 -1.73 -17.52 31.01
CA SER A 7 -2.32 -16.28 31.50
C SER A 7 -3.16 -15.64 30.39
N ILE A 8 -4.42 -15.32 30.71
CA ILE A 8 -5.41 -14.74 29.80
C ILE A 8 -5.66 -13.30 30.24
N VAL A 9 -5.68 -12.39 29.28
CA VAL A 9 -6.02 -10.97 29.51
C VAL A 9 -7.44 -10.74 29.02
N PHE A 10 -8.24 -10.08 29.86
CA PHE A 10 -9.59 -9.61 29.55
C PHE A 10 -9.56 -8.10 29.42
N ARG A 11 -10.37 -7.55 28.50
CA ARG A 11 -10.68 -6.14 28.45
C ARG A 11 -11.96 -5.91 29.24
N VAL A 12 -11.98 -4.86 30.06
CA VAL A 12 -13.16 -4.38 30.76
C VAL A 12 -13.46 -2.97 30.25
N THR A 13 -14.66 -2.75 29.74
CA THR A 13 -15.13 -1.44 29.24
C THR A 13 -16.27 -0.91 30.12
N GLY A 14 -16.55 0.39 30.01
CA GLY A 14 -17.61 1.06 30.79
C GLY A 14 -17.19 1.49 32.20
N LEU A 15 -15.88 1.47 32.51
CA LEU A 15 -15.41 1.92 33.82
C LEU A 15 -15.53 3.44 33.93
N PRO A 16 -15.97 3.98 35.07
CA PRO A 16 -16.01 5.42 35.28
C PRO A 16 -14.58 5.96 35.39
N VAL A 17 -14.40 7.24 35.03
CA VAL A 17 -13.18 7.97 35.41
C VAL A 17 -13.32 8.36 36.88
N GLY A 18 -12.62 7.65 37.77
CA GLY A 18 -12.63 7.90 39.22
C GLY A 18 -11.75 9.11 39.60
N GLU A 19 -11.75 9.46 40.90
CA GLU A 19 -10.84 10.49 41.44
C GLU A 19 -9.38 10.07 41.28
N THR A 20 -9.07 8.78 41.48
CA THR A 20 -7.77 8.18 41.24
C THR A 20 -7.86 6.83 40.53
N ASP A 21 -6.79 6.45 39.83
CA ASP A 21 -6.65 5.11 39.23
C ASP A 21 -6.79 3.98 40.26
N ASP A 22 -6.32 4.19 41.50
CA ASP A 22 -6.35 3.18 42.54
C ASP A 22 -7.76 2.95 43.08
N ASP A 23 -8.61 3.98 43.08
CA ASP A 23 -10.02 3.85 43.45
C ASP A 23 -10.78 2.98 42.44
N VAL A 24 -10.58 3.22 41.14
CA VAL A 24 -11.21 2.43 40.07
C VAL A 24 -10.73 0.98 40.10
N LYS A 25 -9.41 0.76 40.27
CA LYS A 25 -8.84 -0.59 40.43
C LYS A 25 -9.42 -1.31 41.65
N SER A 26 -9.54 -0.61 42.78
CA SER A 26 -10.09 -1.16 44.02
C SER A 26 -11.57 -1.51 43.86
N ALA A 27 -12.37 -0.65 43.23
CA ALA A 27 -13.77 -0.90 42.92
C ALA A 27 -13.94 -2.12 41.99
N LEU A 28 -13.18 -2.17 40.89
CA LEU A 28 -13.21 -3.30 39.96
C LEU A 28 -12.77 -4.60 40.64
N SER A 29 -11.73 -4.55 41.46
CA SER A 29 -11.25 -5.69 42.24
C SER A 29 -12.31 -6.23 43.20
N LYS A 30 -13.02 -5.33 43.91
CA LYS A 30 -14.13 -5.69 44.78
C LYS A 30 -15.30 -6.30 44.01
N THR A 31 -15.64 -5.75 42.84
CA THR A 31 -16.69 -6.29 41.98
C THR A 31 -16.35 -7.68 41.47
N ILE A 32 -15.13 -7.91 40.97
CA ILE A 32 -14.68 -9.24 40.55
C ILE A 32 -14.74 -10.22 41.72
N THR A 33 -14.26 -9.82 42.91
CA THR A 33 -14.33 -10.64 44.13
C THR A 33 -15.76 -10.98 44.52
N GLY A 34 -16.68 -10.02 44.44
CA GLY A 34 -18.10 -10.22 44.77
C GLY A 34 -18.84 -11.15 43.82
N LEU A 35 -18.31 -11.36 42.60
CA LEU A 35 -18.85 -12.27 41.60
C LEU A 35 -18.28 -13.69 41.71
N LEU A 36 -17.31 -13.93 42.59
CA LEU A 36 -16.76 -15.26 42.82
C LEU A 36 -17.79 -16.16 43.52
N SER A 37 -17.75 -17.45 43.19
CA SER A 37 -18.56 -18.45 43.91
C SER A 37 -18.01 -18.67 45.32
N LYS A 38 -18.85 -19.13 46.26
CA LYS A 38 -18.44 -19.32 47.68
C LYS A 38 -17.22 -20.24 47.87
N ASP A 39 -17.03 -21.18 46.94
CA ASP A 39 -15.95 -22.18 46.97
C ASP A 39 -14.73 -21.78 46.12
N GLU A 40 -14.76 -20.60 45.50
CA GLU A 40 -13.73 -20.14 44.59
C GLU A 40 -12.66 -19.31 45.32
N MET A 41 -11.39 -19.68 45.19
CA MET A 41 -10.29 -18.90 45.74
C MET A 41 -10.16 -17.57 44.99
N GLN A 42 -9.86 -16.49 45.72
CA GLN A 42 -9.51 -15.21 45.08
C GLN A 42 -8.31 -15.39 44.15
N PRO A 43 -8.45 -15.11 42.85
CA PRO A 43 -7.35 -15.24 41.92
C PRO A 43 -6.36 -14.09 42.10
N GLU A 44 -5.07 -14.38 41.95
CA GLU A 44 -4.10 -13.32 41.73
C GLU A 44 -4.44 -12.60 40.43
N MET A 45 -4.62 -11.29 40.46
CA MET A 45 -4.95 -10.50 39.27
C MET A 45 -4.15 -9.21 39.19
N THR A 46 -3.81 -8.82 37.97
CA THR A 46 -3.16 -7.54 37.63
C THR A 46 -4.15 -6.70 36.83
N ILE A 47 -4.38 -5.46 37.24
CA ILE A 47 -5.29 -4.52 36.58
C ILE A 47 -4.47 -3.33 36.06
N ALA A 48 -4.49 -3.13 34.74
CA ALA A 48 -3.92 -1.95 34.10
C ALA A 48 -5.02 -1.09 33.48
N LEU A 49 -5.15 0.15 33.94
CA LEU A 49 -6.13 1.10 33.40
C LEU A 49 -5.57 1.82 32.18
N ALA A 50 -6.45 2.16 31.24
CA ALA A 50 -6.17 3.04 30.13
C ALA A 50 -7.40 3.88 29.77
N PRO A 51 -7.22 5.05 29.15
CA PRO A 51 -8.34 5.84 28.64
C PRO A 51 -9.19 5.04 27.65
N SER A 52 -10.50 5.26 27.66
CA SER A 52 -11.39 4.71 26.62
C SER A 52 -11.11 5.36 25.27
N CYS A 53 -11.33 4.61 24.20
CA CYS A 53 -11.23 5.14 22.84
C CYS A 53 -12.53 5.81 22.36
N ASP A 54 -13.66 5.42 22.95
CA ASP A 54 -15.00 5.75 22.45
C ASP A 54 -15.68 6.88 23.25
N ASP A 55 -15.24 7.12 24.48
CA ASP A 55 -15.85 8.11 25.38
C ASP A 55 -14.84 8.65 26.39
N ASP A 56 -14.65 9.97 26.40
CA ASP A 56 -13.76 10.69 27.33
C ASP A 56 -14.20 10.58 28.81
N LYS A 57 -15.44 10.13 29.07
CA LYS A 57 -15.99 9.95 30.42
C LYS A 57 -15.78 8.56 30.99
N THR A 58 -15.25 7.62 30.21
CA THR A 58 -15.00 6.26 30.64
C THR A 58 -13.54 5.87 30.49
N SER A 59 -13.14 4.86 31.25
CA SER A 59 -11.87 4.19 31.12
C SER A 59 -12.08 2.72 30.77
N ILE A 60 -11.00 2.05 30.42
CA ILE A 60 -10.95 0.61 30.26
C ILE A 60 -9.94 0.01 31.22
N ALA A 61 -10.09 -1.28 31.51
CA ALA A 61 -9.08 -2.06 32.22
C ALA A 61 -8.64 -3.27 31.41
N LEU A 62 -7.34 -3.56 31.46
CA LEU A 62 -6.75 -4.82 31.04
C LEU A 62 -6.51 -5.66 32.28
N VAL A 63 -7.33 -6.71 32.47
CA VAL A 63 -7.30 -7.58 33.64
C VAL A 63 -6.64 -8.91 33.28
N GLU A 64 -5.54 -9.21 33.95
CA GLU A 64 -4.77 -10.45 33.76
C GLU A 64 -4.84 -11.30 35.02
N PHE A 65 -5.27 -12.56 34.90
CA PHE A 65 -5.35 -13.49 36.02
C PHE A 65 -4.12 -14.42 36.05
N GLY A 66 -3.39 -14.41 37.17
CA GLY A 66 -2.18 -15.20 37.41
C GLY A 66 -2.47 -16.64 37.83
N SER A 67 -3.57 -16.88 38.55
CA SER A 67 -3.93 -18.20 39.09
C SER A 67 -5.43 -18.51 38.90
N GLY A 68 -5.78 -19.24 37.85
CA GLY A 68 -7.17 -19.62 37.56
C GLY A 68 -8.02 -18.46 37.04
N ILE A 69 -9.01 -18.77 36.21
CA ILE A 69 -9.94 -17.79 35.65
C ILE A 69 -11.24 -17.88 36.46
N PRO A 70 -11.80 -16.76 36.93
CA PRO A 70 -13.09 -16.76 37.62
C PRO A 70 -14.16 -17.52 36.85
N HIS A 71 -14.97 -18.33 37.54
CA HIS A 71 -15.98 -19.18 36.92
C HIS A 71 -16.98 -18.39 36.06
N PHE A 72 -17.34 -17.17 36.47
CA PHE A 72 -18.24 -16.29 35.71
C PHE A 72 -17.64 -15.83 34.36
N LEU A 73 -16.31 -15.90 34.20
CA LEU A 73 -15.59 -15.59 32.96
C LEU A 73 -15.22 -16.84 32.15
N SER A 74 -15.35 -18.05 32.71
CA SER A 74 -15.13 -19.32 32.00
C SER A 74 -15.91 -19.45 30.67
N PRO A 75 -17.15 -18.94 30.53
CA PRO A 75 -17.84 -18.95 29.24
C PRO A 75 -17.08 -18.21 28.13
N LEU A 76 -16.38 -17.12 28.47
CA LEU A 76 -15.55 -16.38 27.51
C LEU A 76 -14.27 -17.15 27.15
N VAL A 77 -13.86 -18.13 27.97
CA VAL A 77 -12.75 -19.03 27.63
C VAL A 77 -13.15 -19.97 26.50
N GLY A 78 -14.37 -20.54 26.59
CA GLY A 78 -14.93 -21.45 25.60
C GLY A 78 -15.40 -20.76 24.32
N ASP A 79 -15.98 -19.56 24.43
CA ASP A 79 -16.42 -18.76 23.29
C ASP A 79 -15.84 -17.33 23.39
N PRO A 80 -14.63 -17.10 22.83
CA PRO A 80 -13.93 -15.82 22.97
C PRO A 80 -14.57 -14.67 22.20
N LEU A 81 -15.61 -14.93 21.40
CA LEU A 81 -16.34 -13.91 20.62
C LEU A 81 -17.50 -13.28 21.40
N LYS A 82 -17.85 -13.83 22.57
CA LYS A 82 -18.88 -13.27 23.45
C LYS A 82 -18.30 -12.23 24.39
N ASP A 83 -19.21 -11.48 25.00
CA ASP A 83 -18.97 -10.58 26.11
C ASP A 83 -19.73 -11.04 27.36
N ARG A 84 -19.41 -10.43 28.50
CA ARG A 84 -20.09 -10.64 29.77
C ARG A 84 -20.29 -9.32 30.49
N GLN A 85 -21.55 -8.91 30.63
CA GLN A 85 -21.92 -7.72 31.38
C GLN A 85 -22.08 -8.01 32.87
N CYS A 86 -21.69 -7.06 33.70
CA CYS A 86 -22.03 -7.04 35.12
C CYS A 86 -22.10 -5.61 35.64
N GLN A 87 -22.68 -5.45 36.83
CA GLN A 87 -22.84 -4.15 37.48
C GLN A 87 -21.71 -3.91 38.49
N MET A 88 -21.05 -2.78 38.38
CA MET A 88 -20.07 -2.26 39.34
C MET A 88 -20.75 -1.22 40.24
N GLY A 89 -20.76 -1.48 41.55
CA GLY A 89 -21.50 -0.61 42.48
C GLY A 89 -23.02 -0.67 42.26
N SER A 90 -23.69 0.48 42.30
CA SER A 90 -25.15 0.56 42.25
C SER A 90 -25.74 0.98 40.89
N ASP A 91 -24.94 1.53 39.97
CA ASP A 91 -25.47 2.14 38.73
C ASP A 91 -24.41 2.25 37.62
N THR A 92 -23.48 1.30 37.53
CA THR A 92 -22.43 1.32 36.49
C THR A 92 -22.32 -0.04 35.83
N ASP A 93 -22.68 -0.12 34.56
CA ASP A 93 -22.55 -1.35 33.78
C ASP A 93 -21.16 -1.46 33.17
N ILE A 94 -20.49 -2.57 33.44
CA ILE A 94 -19.18 -2.90 32.89
C ILE A 94 -19.26 -4.17 32.05
N THR A 95 -18.45 -4.23 30.99
CA THR A 95 -18.44 -5.37 30.06
C THR A 95 -17.06 -5.99 30.00
N PHE A 96 -16.99 -7.29 30.24
CA PHE A 96 -15.79 -8.10 30.05
C PHE A 96 -15.79 -8.73 28.67
N ASP A 97 -14.69 -8.61 27.94
CA ASP A 97 -14.48 -9.29 26.67
C ASP A 97 -13.06 -9.83 26.51
N ARG A 98 -12.91 -10.75 25.55
CA ARG A 98 -11.61 -11.31 25.14
C ARG A 98 -11.29 -11.07 23.68
N HIS A 99 -12.24 -10.62 22.88
CA HIS A 99 -12.05 -10.45 21.44
C HIS A 99 -11.35 -9.13 21.11
N PHE A 100 -11.48 -8.11 21.97
CA PHE A 100 -10.91 -6.78 21.78
C PHE A 100 -11.39 -6.11 20.47
N PHE A 101 -12.66 -6.31 20.09
CA PHE A 101 -13.20 -5.70 18.88
C PHE A 101 -13.28 -4.17 19.03
N GLY A 102 -13.09 -3.47 17.92
CA GLY A 102 -12.90 -2.03 17.89
C GLY A 102 -11.50 -1.62 18.36
N PHE A 103 -11.37 -0.37 18.77
CA PHE A 103 -10.10 0.17 19.25
C PHE A 103 -9.90 -0.06 20.75
N THR A 104 -8.65 -0.35 21.14
CA THR A 104 -8.25 -0.43 22.55
C THR A 104 -6.95 0.35 22.74
N GLN A 105 -7.00 1.45 23.49
CA GLN A 105 -5.79 2.14 23.94
C GLN A 105 -5.09 1.31 25.02
N LEU A 106 -3.77 1.21 24.93
CA LEU A 106 -3.02 0.26 25.75
C LEU A 106 -2.48 0.84 27.06
N TYR A 107 -2.29 2.16 27.12
CA TYR A 107 -1.76 2.88 28.28
C TYR A 107 -2.17 4.36 28.22
N ALA A 108 -2.21 5.02 29.37
CA ALA A 108 -2.34 6.47 29.45
C ALA A 108 -1.02 7.15 29.02
N THR A 109 -1.11 8.18 28.18
CA THR A 109 0.05 9.02 27.83
C THR A 109 0.50 9.85 29.03
N GLU A 110 1.74 10.33 29.02
CA GLU A 110 2.30 11.10 30.12
C GLU A 110 1.47 12.35 30.45
N PRO A 111 0.97 12.50 31.70
CA PRO A 111 0.20 13.67 32.10
C PRO A 111 0.97 14.97 31.89
N GLY A 112 0.25 16.03 31.54
CA GLY A 112 0.83 17.37 31.33
C GLY A 112 1.64 17.55 30.04
N HIS A 113 1.76 16.50 29.21
CA HIS A 113 2.42 16.58 27.90
C HIS A 113 1.39 16.37 26.77
N PRO A 114 1.49 17.11 25.66
CA PRO A 114 0.60 16.91 24.52
C PRO A 114 0.88 15.56 23.85
N VAL A 115 -0.18 14.93 23.34
CA VAL A 115 -0.04 13.70 22.55
C VAL A 115 0.61 14.04 21.21
N THR A 116 1.76 13.44 20.91
CA THR A 116 2.59 13.73 19.73
C THR A 116 2.10 13.03 18.47
N ALA A 117 1.60 11.80 18.60
CA ALA A 117 1.07 10.98 17.51
C ALA A 117 0.12 9.89 18.01
N ASP A 118 -0.69 9.36 17.11
CA ASP A 118 -1.41 8.11 17.31
C ASP A 118 -0.64 6.95 16.66
N ILE A 119 -0.51 5.82 17.37
CA ILE A 119 0.04 4.56 16.85
C ILE A 119 -1.08 3.53 16.80
N ILE A 120 -1.37 2.98 15.62
CA ILE A 120 -2.42 1.96 15.45
C ILE A 120 -1.79 0.65 14.98
N ALA A 121 -1.97 -0.40 15.79
CA ALA A 121 -1.54 -1.75 15.48
C ALA A 121 -2.70 -2.63 14.99
N ILE A 122 -2.53 -3.27 13.83
CA ILE A 122 -3.55 -4.07 13.15
C ILE A 122 -3.02 -5.50 12.97
N THR A 123 -3.72 -6.48 13.52
CA THR A 123 -3.30 -7.89 13.50
C THR A 123 -3.64 -8.59 12.19
N GLU A 124 -3.08 -9.80 12.03
CA GLU A 124 -3.38 -10.70 10.93
C GLU A 124 -4.71 -11.49 11.10
N LEU A 125 -5.19 -12.08 10.00
CA LEU A 125 -6.25 -13.10 9.97
C LEU A 125 -5.93 -14.27 10.91
N ASP A 126 -6.96 -14.79 11.57
CA ASP A 126 -6.93 -15.71 12.71
C ASP A 126 -6.16 -15.24 13.96
N GLY A 127 -5.47 -14.09 13.89
CA GLY A 127 -4.75 -13.45 14.97
C GLY A 127 -5.67 -12.87 16.05
N HIS A 128 -5.22 -12.89 17.31
CA HIS A 128 -5.95 -12.25 18.41
C HIS A 128 -5.42 -10.82 18.60
N ALA A 129 -6.29 -9.81 18.61
CA ALA A 129 -5.89 -8.39 18.61
C ALA A 129 -4.85 -8.04 19.69
N TYR A 130 -5.04 -8.49 20.94
CA TYR A 130 -4.02 -8.36 22.00
C TYR A 130 -2.92 -9.45 21.94
N GLY A 131 -3.30 -10.72 21.83
CA GLY A 131 -2.39 -11.86 21.95
C GLY A 131 -1.37 -12.02 20.83
N SER A 132 -1.62 -11.47 19.64
CA SER A 132 -0.68 -11.52 18.51
C SER A 132 0.61 -10.74 18.80
N TRP A 133 0.54 -9.67 19.60
CA TRP A 133 1.69 -8.84 19.99
C TRP A 133 2.34 -9.28 21.30
N ARG A 134 1.87 -10.38 21.89
CA ARG A 134 2.35 -10.88 23.18
C ARG A 134 3.48 -11.87 22.97
N GLY A 135 4.63 -11.59 23.59
CA GLY A 135 5.79 -12.48 23.66
C GLY A 135 5.45 -13.84 24.27
N LYS A 136 6.25 -14.85 23.93
CA LYS A 136 6.18 -16.21 24.46
C LYS A 136 7.15 -16.48 25.62
N GLY A 137 8.01 -15.53 25.97
CA GLY A 137 8.90 -15.62 27.11
C GLY A 137 8.15 -15.73 28.44
N ILE A 138 8.87 -16.04 29.53
CA ILE A 138 8.29 -16.31 30.86
C ILE A 138 7.40 -15.15 31.35
N LEU A 139 7.82 -13.91 31.12
CA LEU A 139 7.07 -12.71 31.53
C LEU A 139 5.89 -12.38 30.61
N ARG A 140 5.77 -13.07 29.46
CA ARG A 140 4.73 -12.93 28.44
C ARG A 140 4.35 -11.47 28.17
N ARG A 141 5.35 -10.60 27.96
CA ARG A 141 5.16 -9.16 27.78
C ARG A 141 4.45 -8.87 26.47
N MET A 142 3.53 -7.90 26.48
CA MET A 142 2.90 -7.37 25.28
C MET A 142 3.56 -6.04 24.95
N TRP A 143 4.50 -6.05 24.00
CA TRP A 143 5.49 -4.96 23.84
C TRP A 143 4.88 -3.61 23.47
N LEU A 144 3.75 -3.58 22.74
CA LEU A 144 3.02 -2.34 22.43
C LEU A 144 2.49 -1.67 23.70
N ARG A 145 2.27 -2.42 24.78
CA ARG A 145 1.88 -1.89 26.08
C ARG A 145 3.07 -1.76 27.01
N ASP A 146 3.76 -2.86 27.29
CA ASP A 146 4.72 -2.96 28.39
C ASP A 146 6.06 -2.26 28.10
N PHE A 147 6.41 -2.11 26.81
CA PHE A 147 7.66 -1.48 26.39
C PHE A 147 7.42 -0.09 25.81
N LEU A 148 6.51 0.06 24.84
CA LEU A 148 6.22 1.36 24.21
C LEU A 148 5.70 2.41 25.20
N SER A 149 4.94 2.03 26.24
CA SER A 149 4.53 2.99 27.29
C SER A 149 5.71 3.71 27.95
N LYS A 150 6.88 3.07 28.00
CA LYS A 150 8.11 3.63 28.57
C LYS A 150 8.98 4.31 27.52
N ASP A 151 8.96 3.77 26.31
CA ASP A 151 9.87 4.18 25.24
C ASP A 151 9.31 5.28 24.33
N MET A 152 7.98 5.46 24.33
CA MET A 152 7.18 6.45 23.59
C MET A 152 5.94 6.92 24.42
N PRO A 153 6.16 7.54 25.59
CA PRO A 153 5.09 7.88 26.53
C PRO A 153 4.15 9.00 26.03
N HIS A 154 4.54 9.74 24.99
CA HIS A 154 3.73 10.83 24.41
C HIS A 154 2.89 10.38 23.21
N CYS A 155 3.06 9.15 22.74
CA CYS A 155 2.26 8.58 21.66
C CYS A 155 1.05 7.81 22.22
N ARG A 156 -0.14 8.07 21.68
CA ARG A 156 -1.36 7.31 21.96
C ARG A 156 -1.32 6.01 21.17
N THR A 157 -0.99 4.90 21.83
CA THR A 157 -0.88 3.59 21.18
C THR A 157 -2.13 2.75 21.37
N MET A 158 -2.71 2.30 20.25
CA MET A 158 -3.95 1.56 20.16
C MET A 158 -3.77 0.28 19.35
N ILE A 159 -4.51 -0.77 19.70
CA ILE A 159 -4.74 -1.94 18.84
C ILE A 159 -6.14 -1.85 18.23
N TYR A 160 -6.28 -2.34 17.01
CA TYR A 160 -7.56 -2.57 16.36
C TYR A 160 -7.86 -4.07 16.34
N GLY A 161 -8.98 -4.48 16.94
CA GLY A 161 -9.49 -5.84 16.82
C GLY A 161 -10.73 -5.89 15.94
N TYR A 162 -10.82 -6.97 15.18
CA TYR A 162 -11.92 -7.31 14.30
C TYR A 162 -12.10 -8.83 14.29
N ASN A 163 -13.21 -9.33 13.75
CA ASN A 163 -13.40 -10.77 13.68
C ASN A 163 -12.47 -11.42 12.65
N SER A 164 -11.29 -11.81 13.13
CA SER A 164 -10.25 -12.43 12.32
C SER A 164 -10.42 -13.95 12.18
N LYS A 165 -11.35 -14.58 12.91
CA LYS A 165 -11.37 -16.04 13.08
C LYS A 165 -11.79 -16.77 11.81
N LEU A 166 -10.92 -17.69 11.36
CA LEU A 166 -11.11 -18.45 10.12
C LEU A 166 -12.27 -19.43 10.17
N LYS A 167 -12.62 -19.94 11.37
CA LYS A 167 -13.76 -20.84 11.56
C LYS A 167 -15.10 -20.11 11.78
N SER A 168 -15.09 -18.77 11.78
CA SER A 168 -16.34 -18.02 11.93
C SER A 168 -17.14 -18.10 10.63
N LEU A 169 -18.47 -18.18 10.77
CA LEU A 169 -19.44 -18.21 9.67
C LEU A 169 -19.69 -16.83 9.02
N GLU A 170 -18.78 -15.89 9.22
CA GLU A 170 -18.89 -14.54 8.68
C GLU A 170 -18.48 -14.51 7.20
N ILE A 171 -19.26 -13.79 6.39
CA ILE A 171 -19.11 -13.67 4.92
C ILE A 171 -18.18 -12.52 4.49
N SER A 172 -17.55 -11.84 5.44
CA SER A 172 -16.79 -10.60 5.19
C SER A 172 -15.61 -10.80 4.24
N LYS A 173 -15.55 -9.91 3.25
CA LYS A 173 -14.47 -9.78 2.25
C LYS A 173 -13.50 -8.66 2.64
N ILE A 174 -12.41 -8.47 1.88
CA ILE A 174 -11.44 -7.38 2.11
C ILE A 174 -12.13 -6.02 2.24
N MET A 175 -13.11 -5.75 1.37
CA MET A 175 -13.86 -4.49 1.38
C MET A 175 -14.68 -4.28 2.66
N ASP A 176 -15.20 -5.35 3.25
CA ASP A 176 -16.06 -5.27 4.43
C ASP A 176 -15.22 -5.00 5.68
N TYR A 177 -14.08 -5.67 5.81
CA TYR A 177 -13.07 -5.33 6.84
C TYR A 177 -12.54 -3.91 6.67
N GLY A 178 -12.35 -3.46 5.43
CA GLY A 178 -11.93 -2.10 5.15
C GLY A 178 -12.98 -1.06 5.59
N ARG A 179 -14.28 -1.35 5.35
CA ARG A 179 -15.38 -0.51 5.81
C ARG A 179 -15.49 -0.48 7.33
N GLU A 180 -15.44 -1.64 7.98
CA GLU A 180 -15.46 -1.76 9.44
C GLU A 180 -14.33 -0.94 10.07
N PHE A 181 -13.09 -1.11 9.58
CA PHE A 181 -11.96 -0.34 10.09
C PHE A 181 -12.13 1.18 9.92
N MET A 182 -12.66 1.63 8.77
CA MET A 182 -12.93 3.04 8.54
C MET A 182 -14.00 3.59 9.51
N GLU A 183 -15.09 2.86 9.75
CA GLU A 183 -16.11 3.27 10.74
C GLU A 183 -15.53 3.37 12.15
N GLU A 184 -14.68 2.43 12.54
CA GLU A 184 -14.01 2.46 13.85
C GLU A 184 -13.01 3.62 13.96
N ILE A 185 -12.31 3.96 12.87
CA ILE A 185 -11.40 5.13 12.83
C ILE A 185 -12.17 6.43 13.09
N LYS A 186 -13.41 6.56 12.61
CA LYS A 186 -14.24 7.75 12.85
C LYS A 186 -14.51 7.96 14.34
N LYS A 187 -14.71 6.88 15.09
CA LYS A 187 -14.97 6.91 16.53
C LYS A 187 -13.78 7.45 17.31
N VAL A 188 -12.56 7.08 16.92
CA VAL A 188 -11.34 7.46 17.67
C VAL A 188 -10.66 8.73 17.18
N ARG A 189 -11.10 9.28 16.03
CA ARG A 189 -10.58 10.50 15.41
C ARG A 189 -11.69 11.47 14.98
N TYR A 190 -12.66 11.73 15.86
CA TYR A 190 -13.83 12.57 15.57
C TYR A 190 -13.55 14.08 15.60
N THR A 191 -12.59 14.56 16.39
CA THR A 191 -12.26 15.99 16.47
C THR A 191 -11.28 16.42 15.38
N LYS A 192 -11.19 17.72 15.10
CA LYS A 192 -10.22 18.25 14.13
C LYS A 192 -8.77 17.97 14.57
N GLU A 193 -8.47 18.20 15.85
CA GLU A 193 -7.15 17.93 16.42
C GLU A 193 -6.76 16.46 16.24
N LEU A 194 -7.68 15.54 16.57
CA LEU A 194 -7.42 14.11 16.38
C LEU A 194 -7.21 13.78 14.91
N ARG A 195 -8.02 14.32 13.98
CA ARG A 195 -7.87 14.09 12.54
C ARG A 195 -6.52 14.55 11.99
N GLU A 196 -6.00 15.68 12.48
CA GLU A 196 -4.77 16.29 11.99
C GLU A 196 -3.51 15.79 12.71
N ARG A 197 -3.68 15.07 13.83
CA ARG A 197 -2.56 14.47 14.58
C ARG A 197 -1.82 13.43 13.72
N PRO A 198 -0.47 13.40 13.74
CA PRO A 198 0.30 12.37 13.05
C PRO A 198 -0.16 10.95 13.38
N LEU A 199 -0.15 10.09 12.37
CA LEU A 199 -0.61 8.71 12.48
C LEU A 199 0.45 7.73 11.98
N PHE A 200 0.82 6.77 12.84
CA PHE A 200 1.75 5.69 12.53
C PHE A 200 1.02 4.35 12.58
N PHE A 201 1.23 3.51 11.57
CA PHE A 201 0.64 2.17 11.54
C PHE A 201 1.67 1.09 11.79
N ILE A 202 1.25 0.05 12.51
CA ILE A 202 1.98 -1.21 12.69
C ILE A 202 1.05 -2.32 12.20
N ALA A 203 1.26 -2.78 10.97
CA ALA A 203 0.36 -3.73 10.32
C ALA A 203 1.04 -5.11 10.20
N HIS A 204 0.38 -6.16 10.65
CA HIS A 204 0.86 -7.54 10.55
C HIS A 204 -0.03 -8.36 9.61
N GLY A 205 0.58 -9.06 8.65
CA GLY A 205 -0.12 -9.95 7.72
C GLY A 205 -1.29 -9.26 7.03
N PHE A 206 -2.47 -9.89 7.12
CA PHE A 206 -3.75 -9.37 6.58
C PHE A 206 -4.11 -7.96 7.07
N GLY A 207 -3.67 -7.55 8.26
CA GLY A 207 -3.87 -6.19 8.76
C GLY A 207 -3.28 -5.11 7.84
N GLY A 208 -2.20 -5.44 7.12
CA GLY A 208 -1.63 -4.54 6.11
C GLY A 208 -2.44 -4.48 4.82
N ILE A 209 -3.15 -5.55 4.45
CA ILE A 209 -4.10 -5.55 3.32
C ILE A 209 -5.30 -4.65 3.65
N ILE A 210 -5.85 -4.77 4.86
CA ILE A 210 -6.92 -3.88 5.34
C ILE A 210 -6.46 -2.42 5.26
N LEU A 211 -5.29 -2.13 5.84
CA LEU A 211 -4.74 -0.76 5.85
C LEU A 211 -4.55 -0.20 4.44
N ALA A 212 -3.93 -0.97 3.53
CA ALA A 212 -3.73 -0.56 2.15
C ALA A 212 -5.06 -0.24 1.47
N HIS A 213 -6.08 -1.09 1.67
CA HIS A 213 -7.42 -0.89 1.11
C HIS A 213 -8.04 0.41 1.62
N CYS A 214 -8.00 0.63 2.94
CA CYS A 214 -8.55 1.82 3.57
C CYS A 214 -7.85 3.10 3.12
N LEU A 215 -6.53 3.08 2.95
CA LEU A 215 -5.79 4.25 2.49
C LEU A 215 -6.09 4.59 1.03
N VAL A 216 -6.22 3.60 0.15
CA VAL A 216 -6.66 3.80 -1.25
C VAL A 216 -8.06 4.42 -1.28
N LYS A 217 -8.99 3.93 -0.44
CA LYS A 217 -10.34 4.49 -0.33
C LYS A 217 -10.36 5.89 0.28
N ALA A 218 -9.49 6.17 1.26
CA ALA A 218 -9.42 7.46 1.93
C ALA A 218 -9.12 8.61 0.97
N VAL A 219 -8.26 8.40 -0.04
CA VAL A 219 -7.92 9.44 -1.03
C VAL A 219 -9.02 9.67 -2.06
N GLN A 220 -9.89 8.68 -2.27
CA GLN A 220 -11.07 8.82 -3.12
C GLN A 220 -12.23 9.54 -2.42
N MET A 221 -12.15 9.72 -1.10
CA MET A 221 -13.22 10.28 -0.29
C MET A 221 -13.24 11.81 -0.33
N ASN A 222 -14.42 12.39 -0.54
CA ASN A 222 -14.58 13.83 -0.43
C ASN A 222 -14.57 14.27 1.04
N LYS A 223 -13.86 15.36 1.34
CA LYS A 223 -13.80 15.94 2.68
C LYS A 223 -15.16 16.40 3.18
N ASP A 224 -16.05 16.82 2.28
CA ASP A 224 -17.40 17.27 2.65
C ASP A 224 -18.31 16.10 3.05
N ASP A 225 -18.07 14.90 2.51
CA ASP A 225 -18.85 13.70 2.80
C ASP A 225 -18.35 13.03 4.08
N ASP A 226 -17.03 12.86 4.21
CA ASP A 226 -16.40 12.23 5.37
C ASP A 226 -15.03 12.86 5.69
N PRO A 227 -14.99 13.88 6.56
CA PRO A 227 -13.77 14.62 6.80
C PRO A 227 -12.76 13.83 7.64
N THR A 228 -13.16 12.74 8.32
CA THR A 228 -12.24 11.90 9.08
C THR A 228 -11.51 10.94 8.16
N ILE A 229 -12.24 10.27 7.27
CA ILE A 229 -11.63 9.37 6.30
C ILE A 229 -10.80 10.14 5.27
N ALA A 230 -11.26 11.29 4.79
CA ALA A 230 -10.47 12.14 3.89
C ALA A 230 -9.17 12.67 4.55
N ALA A 231 -9.13 12.80 5.89
CA ALA A 231 -7.94 13.20 6.61
C ALA A 231 -6.95 12.05 6.83
N LEU A 232 -7.39 10.79 6.75
CA LEU A 232 -6.61 9.61 7.10
C LEU A 232 -5.30 9.53 6.31
N HIS A 233 -5.35 9.73 4.99
CA HIS A 233 -4.16 9.72 4.15
C HIS A 233 -3.17 10.82 4.54
N LYS A 234 -3.65 12.05 4.77
CA LYS A 234 -2.79 13.20 5.11
C LYS A 234 -2.11 13.04 6.47
N ALA A 235 -2.86 12.52 7.45
CA ALA A 235 -2.38 12.27 8.80
C ALA A 235 -1.37 11.13 8.88
N THR A 236 -1.50 10.12 8.01
CA THR A 236 -0.59 8.98 7.97
C THR A 236 0.82 9.46 7.61
N TYR A 237 1.79 9.25 8.49
CA TYR A 237 3.17 9.64 8.25
C TYR A 237 4.03 8.46 7.83
N GLY A 238 3.94 7.35 8.58
CA GLY A 238 4.75 6.17 8.34
C GLY A 238 4.06 4.88 8.75
N ILE A 239 4.51 3.78 8.14
CA ILE A 239 3.91 2.45 8.27
C ILE A 239 5.03 1.43 8.47
N LEU A 240 4.87 0.57 9.48
CA LEU A 240 5.68 -0.61 9.70
C LEU A 240 4.84 -1.83 9.29
N PHE A 241 5.21 -2.49 8.20
CA PHE A 241 4.61 -3.75 7.76
C PHE A 241 5.40 -4.94 8.32
N PHE A 242 4.69 -5.93 8.83
CA PHE A 242 5.25 -7.21 9.27
C PHE A 242 4.61 -8.32 8.44
N GLY A 243 5.37 -8.86 7.47
CA GLY A 243 4.95 -9.98 6.64
C GLY A 243 3.63 -9.73 5.89
N THR A 244 3.32 -8.49 5.52
CA THR A 244 2.06 -8.20 4.83
C THR A 244 2.08 -8.81 3.43
N PRO A 245 1.14 -9.70 3.06
CA PRO A 245 1.16 -10.38 1.77
C PRO A 245 0.57 -9.50 0.67
N HIS A 246 1.32 -8.49 0.24
CA HIS A 246 0.88 -7.51 -0.77
C HIS A 246 0.53 -8.14 -2.13
N LYS A 247 1.10 -9.30 -2.47
CA LYS A 247 0.81 -10.07 -3.70
C LYS A 247 0.05 -11.37 -3.40
N GLY A 248 -0.53 -11.49 -2.21
CA GLY A 248 -1.23 -12.67 -1.72
C GLY A 248 -0.36 -13.61 -0.89
N LEU A 249 -1.00 -14.60 -0.26
CA LEU A 249 -0.37 -15.65 0.55
C LEU A 249 -0.79 -17.05 0.09
N MET A 250 -0.05 -18.06 0.52
CA MET A 250 -0.44 -19.46 0.32
C MET A 250 -1.62 -19.78 1.25
N VAL A 251 -2.77 -20.15 0.67
CA VAL A 251 -4.00 -20.45 1.43
C VAL A 251 -4.36 -21.93 1.46
N ASP A 252 -3.58 -22.82 0.83
CA ASP A 252 -3.92 -24.24 0.69
C ASP A 252 -4.07 -24.94 2.04
N ASP A 253 -3.22 -24.61 3.02
CA ASP A 253 -3.30 -25.16 4.37
C ASP A 253 -4.56 -24.66 5.10
N ILE A 254 -4.93 -23.39 4.93
CA ILE A 254 -6.16 -22.82 5.46
C ILE A 254 -7.40 -23.44 4.80
N LYS A 255 -7.40 -23.62 3.47
CA LYS A 255 -8.47 -24.30 2.73
C LYS A 255 -8.63 -25.74 3.22
N SER A 256 -7.53 -26.45 3.47
CA SER A 256 -7.58 -27.81 4.02
C SER A 256 -8.23 -27.88 5.40
N MET A 257 -8.06 -26.84 6.22
CA MET A 257 -8.72 -26.73 7.53
C MET A 257 -10.24 -26.56 7.39
N LEU A 258 -10.70 -25.90 6.34
CA LEU A 258 -12.12 -25.64 6.06
C LEU A 258 -12.77 -26.71 5.17
N ALA A 259 -12.00 -27.67 4.66
CA ALA A 259 -12.44 -28.63 3.64
C ALA A 259 -13.63 -29.53 4.04
N ALA A 260 -13.97 -29.61 5.33
CA ALA A 260 -15.18 -30.29 5.79
C ALA A 260 -16.47 -29.58 5.38
N ASP A 261 -16.38 -28.30 4.98
CA ASP A 261 -17.49 -27.47 4.52
C ASP A 261 -17.07 -26.74 3.23
N ALA A 262 -17.42 -27.32 2.08
CA ALA A 262 -17.05 -26.77 0.77
C ALA A 262 -17.67 -25.39 0.50
N ASP A 263 -18.80 -25.08 1.14
CA ASP A 263 -19.52 -23.81 1.00
C ASP A 263 -19.19 -22.83 2.13
N HIS A 264 -18.11 -23.07 2.87
CA HIS A 264 -17.73 -22.23 4.01
C HIS A 264 -17.59 -20.76 3.59
N PRO A 265 -18.23 -19.80 4.29
CA PRO A 265 -18.34 -18.40 3.86
C PRO A 265 -16.98 -17.70 3.72
N ARG A 266 -15.96 -18.17 4.45
CA ARG A 266 -14.57 -17.67 4.34
C ARG A 266 -13.89 -18.00 3.02
N ASN A 267 -14.37 -18.95 2.22
CA ASN A 267 -13.75 -19.30 0.94
C ASN A 267 -13.67 -18.08 0.01
N ALA A 268 -14.69 -17.22 0.00
CA ALA A 268 -14.68 -15.99 -0.80
C ALA A 268 -13.56 -15.01 -0.41
N LEU A 269 -13.24 -14.91 0.89
CA LEU A 269 -12.12 -14.12 1.37
C LEU A 269 -10.78 -14.79 1.01
N LEU A 270 -10.68 -16.11 1.16
CA LEU A 270 -9.46 -16.86 0.83
C LEU A 270 -9.08 -16.72 -0.64
N GLU A 271 -10.06 -16.68 -1.56
CA GLU A 271 -9.78 -16.40 -2.98
C GLU A 271 -9.23 -14.98 -3.18
N GLN A 272 -9.76 -13.98 -2.47
CA GLN A 272 -9.28 -12.60 -2.59
C GLN A 272 -7.87 -12.39 -2.07
N ILE A 273 -7.43 -13.17 -1.08
CA ILE A 273 -6.09 -13.06 -0.48
C ILE A 273 -5.08 -14.07 -1.03
N ASN A 274 -5.51 -14.95 -1.94
CA ASN A 274 -4.65 -15.97 -2.54
C ASN A 274 -3.54 -15.33 -3.39
N LEU A 275 -2.49 -16.11 -3.65
CA LEU A 275 -1.49 -15.74 -4.64
C LEU A 275 -2.15 -15.43 -5.99
N LYS A 276 -1.61 -14.41 -6.68
CA LYS A 276 -2.10 -13.96 -8.00
C LYS A 276 -3.56 -13.45 -7.98
N SER A 277 -4.01 -12.93 -6.85
CA SER A 277 -5.27 -12.19 -6.78
C SER A 277 -5.17 -10.88 -7.56
N ASP A 278 -5.93 -10.73 -8.65
CA ASP A 278 -6.00 -9.50 -9.44
C ASP A 278 -6.38 -8.29 -8.56
N LEU A 279 -7.31 -8.49 -7.62
CA LEU A 279 -7.72 -7.47 -6.66
C LEU A 279 -6.53 -6.95 -5.83
N LEU A 280 -5.63 -7.83 -5.38
CA LEU A 280 -4.45 -7.41 -4.61
C LEU A 280 -3.41 -6.74 -5.50
N ILE A 281 -3.24 -7.19 -6.74
CA ILE A 281 -2.31 -6.60 -7.70
C ILE A 281 -2.73 -5.15 -8.04
N ASP A 282 -4.01 -4.93 -8.34
CA ASP A 282 -4.57 -3.62 -8.64
C ASP A 282 -4.48 -2.69 -7.42
N GLN A 283 -4.91 -3.19 -6.26
CA GLN A 283 -4.82 -2.44 -5.00
C GLN A 283 -3.37 -2.08 -4.65
N LEU A 284 -2.42 -2.97 -4.91
CA LEU A 284 -0.99 -2.73 -4.68
C LEU A 284 -0.46 -1.61 -5.58
N ALA A 285 -0.85 -1.58 -6.86
CA ALA A 285 -0.45 -0.53 -7.79
C ALA A 285 -0.93 0.85 -7.31
N ASP A 286 -2.21 0.96 -6.93
CA ASP A 286 -2.80 2.18 -6.38
C ASP A 286 -2.13 2.59 -5.06
N PHE A 287 -1.91 1.62 -4.18
CA PHE A 287 -1.30 1.85 -2.87
C PHE A 287 0.13 2.39 -2.99
N LYS A 288 0.96 1.83 -3.88
CA LYS A 288 2.34 2.32 -4.13
C LYS A 288 2.36 3.78 -4.60
N ASN A 289 1.39 4.19 -5.40
CA ASN A 289 1.29 5.58 -5.85
C ASN A 289 0.95 6.54 -4.70
N LEU A 290 0.16 6.07 -3.75
CA LEU A 290 -0.36 6.84 -2.63
C LEU A 290 0.63 7.06 -1.49
N ILE A 291 1.57 6.14 -1.29
CA ILE A 291 2.53 6.17 -0.18
C ILE A 291 3.89 6.79 -0.52
N ARG A 292 4.03 7.44 -1.68
CA ARG A 292 5.34 7.91 -2.16
C ARG A 292 6.05 8.90 -1.22
N ASP A 293 5.28 9.70 -0.50
CA ASP A 293 5.75 10.66 0.50
C ASP A 293 5.52 10.17 1.94
N ARG A 294 5.31 8.86 2.14
CA ARG A 294 5.22 8.19 3.44
C ARG A 294 6.53 7.47 3.75
N LYS A 295 6.80 7.21 5.03
CA LYS A 295 7.94 6.40 5.48
C LYS A 295 7.51 4.95 5.65
N ILE A 296 8.08 4.04 4.85
CA ILE A 296 7.71 2.62 4.87
C ILE A 296 8.88 1.79 5.39
N VAL A 297 8.56 0.89 6.31
CA VAL A 297 9.48 -0.15 6.79
C VAL A 297 8.78 -1.50 6.66
N SER A 298 9.37 -2.40 5.90
CA SER A 298 8.84 -3.74 5.63
C SER A 298 9.73 -4.79 6.30
N PHE A 299 9.19 -5.41 7.35
CA PHE A 299 9.79 -6.56 8.02
C PHE A 299 9.32 -7.85 7.36
N TYR A 300 10.24 -8.71 6.96
CA TYR A 300 9.92 -9.99 6.30
C TYR A 300 10.52 -11.19 7.03
N GLU A 301 9.83 -12.33 6.99
CA GLU A 301 10.29 -13.57 7.63
C GLU A 301 11.48 -14.19 6.88
N THR A 302 12.44 -14.75 7.62
CA THR A 302 13.53 -15.57 7.04
C THR A 302 13.49 -17.03 7.51
N GLU A 303 12.45 -17.43 8.26
CA GLU A 303 12.25 -18.81 8.70
C GLU A 303 10.91 -19.34 8.21
N GLN A 304 10.88 -20.62 7.84
CA GLN A 304 9.64 -21.25 7.37
C GLN A 304 8.64 -21.49 8.52
N THR A 305 7.37 -21.37 8.21
CA THR A 305 6.24 -21.67 9.10
C THR A 305 5.80 -23.14 8.94
N ARG A 306 5.39 -23.82 10.01
CA ARG A 306 4.81 -25.16 9.90
C ARG A 306 3.35 -25.12 9.43
N ARG A 307 2.98 -26.04 8.51
CA ARG A 307 1.60 -26.25 8.04
C ARG A 307 0.67 -26.63 9.19
N LEU A 308 -0.59 -26.25 9.03
CA LEU A 308 -1.68 -26.72 9.90
C LEU A 308 -1.85 -28.22 9.76
N LYS A 309 -1.95 -28.92 10.89
CA LYS A 309 -2.25 -30.34 10.99
C LYS A 309 -3.28 -30.53 12.09
N TRP A 310 -4.27 -31.38 11.85
CA TRP A 310 -5.23 -31.78 12.87
C TRP A 310 -4.52 -32.59 13.95
N ASP A 311 -4.60 -32.13 15.20
CA ASP A 311 -4.14 -32.89 16.36
C ASP A 311 -5.34 -33.64 16.96
N PRO A 312 -5.41 -34.98 16.83
CA PRO A 312 -6.51 -35.76 17.38
C PRO A 312 -6.51 -35.82 18.91
N LYS A 313 -5.41 -35.50 19.59
CA LYS A 313 -5.34 -35.48 21.06
C LYS A 313 -5.95 -34.22 21.64
N ASP A 314 -5.62 -33.07 21.05
CA ASP A 314 -6.12 -31.76 21.50
C ASP A 314 -7.42 -31.35 20.79
N GLN A 315 -7.94 -32.20 19.89
CA GLN A 315 -9.08 -31.92 19.00
C GLN A 315 -9.01 -30.53 18.37
N SER A 316 -7.81 -30.13 17.96
CA SER A 316 -7.54 -28.79 17.49
C SER A 316 -6.54 -28.79 16.33
N TRP A 317 -6.61 -27.77 15.50
CA TRP A 317 -5.62 -27.55 14.45
C TRP A 317 -4.40 -26.88 15.06
N SER A 318 -3.22 -27.47 14.85
CA SER A 318 -1.95 -26.95 15.35
C SER A 318 -0.91 -26.90 14.24
N ARG A 319 0.08 -26.00 14.37
CA ARG A 319 1.18 -25.86 13.41
C ARG A 319 2.25 -26.93 13.68
N GLY A 320 1.99 -28.15 13.24
CA GLY A 320 2.83 -29.34 13.46
C GLY A 320 3.16 -30.14 12.19
N GLY A 321 2.71 -29.70 11.02
CA GLY A 321 3.02 -30.31 9.73
C GLY A 321 4.36 -29.84 9.13
N ASP A 322 4.56 -30.14 7.85
CA ASP A 322 5.76 -29.77 7.09
C ASP A 322 5.95 -28.26 6.98
N TYR A 323 7.16 -27.84 6.62
CA TYR A 323 7.52 -26.43 6.49
C TYR A 323 7.00 -25.80 5.20
N ILE A 324 6.50 -24.56 5.30
CA ILE A 324 6.08 -23.70 4.20
C ILE A 324 6.59 -22.29 4.40
N THR A 325 6.77 -21.57 3.30
CA THR A 325 6.89 -20.11 3.32
C THR A 325 5.46 -19.56 3.34
N ALA A 326 5.06 -18.91 4.44
CA ALA A 326 3.69 -18.43 4.59
C ALA A 326 3.44 -17.21 3.70
N VAL A 327 4.41 -16.30 3.68
CA VAL A 327 4.43 -15.14 2.80
C VAL A 327 5.78 -15.09 2.11
N ASP A 328 5.77 -15.17 0.78
CA ASP A 328 6.99 -15.03 -0.01
C ASP A 328 7.61 -13.63 0.21
N THR A 329 8.95 -13.53 0.18
CA THR A 329 9.63 -12.24 0.39
C THR A 329 9.16 -11.19 -0.62
N ASP A 330 8.92 -11.57 -1.88
CA ASP A 330 8.41 -10.66 -2.92
C ASP A 330 6.97 -10.20 -2.69
N SER A 331 6.21 -10.93 -1.86
CA SER A 331 4.88 -10.53 -1.41
C SER A 331 4.96 -9.67 -0.13
N ALA A 332 5.93 -9.93 0.74
CA ALA A 332 6.14 -9.22 2.00
C ALA A 332 6.72 -7.80 1.85
N ILE A 333 7.33 -7.48 0.70
CA ILE A 333 7.91 -6.17 0.38
C ILE A 333 7.22 -5.52 -0.83
N LEU A 334 7.22 -4.20 -0.86
CA LEU A 334 6.65 -3.39 -1.95
C LEU A 334 7.60 -3.24 -3.14
N GLN A 335 8.88 -3.62 -3.01
CA GLN A 335 9.91 -3.44 -4.03
C GLN A 335 10.05 -1.98 -4.45
N LEU A 336 9.94 -1.05 -3.49
CA LEU A 336 10.23 0.36 -3.72
C LEU A 336 11.74 0.63 -3.55
N PRO A 337 12.26 1.76 -4.09
CA PRO A 337 13.63 2.18 -3.82
C PRO A 337 13.90 2.29 -2.32
N ASP A 338 15.13 2.04 -1.89
CA ASP A 338 15.50 2.00 -0.45
C ASP A 338 15.29 3.36 0.26
N LEU A 339 15.26 4.46 -0.49
CA LEU A 339 14.92 5.78 0.03
C LEU A 339 13.44 5.90 0.49
N MET A 340 12.57 5.00 0.01
CA MET A 340 11.12 5.00 0.24
C MET A 340 10.68 3.82 1.11
N GLU A 341 11.28 2.65 0.91
CA GLU A 341 11.00 1.42 1.67
C GLU A 341 12.27 0.85 2.26
N ILE A 342 12.35 0.83 3.59
CA ILE A 342 13.39 0.11 4.31
C ILE A 342 12.97 -1.35 4.46
N LYS A 343 13.82 -2.29 4.03
CA LYS A 343 13.54 -3.73 4.04
C LYS A 343 14.37 -4.39 5.13
N ILE A 344 13.72 -5.02 6.12
CA ILE A 344 14.39 -5.57 7.31
C ILE A 344 14.10 -7.07 7.44
N PRO A 345 15.09 -7.95 7.27
CA PRO A 345 14.92 -9.37 7.52
C PRO A 345 14.75 -9.64 9.02
N LEU A 346 13.84 -10.55 9.37
CA LEU A 346 13.68 -11.05 10.72
C LEU A 346 13.92 -12.56 10.78
N HIS A 347 14.83 -12.97 11.67
CA HIS A 347 15.05 -14.38 12.06
C HIS A 347 13.90 -14.90 12.91
N ALA A 348 12.73 -15.02 12.29
CA ALA A 348 11.49 -15.50 12.86
C ALA A 348 10.56 -15.95 11.73
N ASN A 349 9.71 -16.92 12.02
CA ASN A 349 8.58 -17.23 11.16
C ASN A 349 7.45 -16.20 11.33
N HIS A 350 6.51 -16.21 10.38
CA HIS A 350 5.40 -15.28 10.23
C HIS A 350 4.60 -15.03 11.51
N SER A 351 4.36 -16.11 12.27
CA SER A 351 3.58 -16.03 13.51
C SER A 351 4.36 -15.49 14.72
N GLN A 352 5.70 -15.49 14.65
CA GLN A 352 6.60 -15.06 15.74
C GLN A 352 7.19 -13.67 15.50
N MET A 353 7.18 -13.15 14.27
CA MET A 353 7.86 -11.92 13.90
C MET A 353 7.38 -10.65 14.63
N VAL A 354 6.21 -10.71 15.27
CA VAL A 354 5.61 -9.61 16.05
C VAL A 354 5.55 -9.87 17.56
N LYS A 355 6.15 -10.97 18.05
CA LYS A 355 6.09 -11.43 19.45
C LYS A 355 7.40 -11.19 20.18
N PHE A 356 7.64 -9.95 20.59
CA PHE A 356 8.89 -9.57 21.23
C PHE A 356 8.90 -9.88 22.73
N ASP A 357 9.84 -10.71 23.17
CA ASP A 357 9.94 -11.14 24.57
C ASP A 357 10.65 -10.14 25.48
N SER A 358 11.49 -9.26 24.91
CA SER A 358 12.26 -8.28 25.66
C SER A 358 12.53 -7.00 24.87
N ARG A 359 12.79 -5.91 25.60
CA ARG A 359 13.31 -4.65 25.03
C ARG A 359 14.69 -4.83 24.35
N GLY A 360 15.36 -5.95 24.61
CA GLY A 360 16.62 -6.32 23.98
C GLY A 360 16.46 -6.91 22.57
N SER A 361 15.24 -7.34 22.19
CA SER A 361 14.95 -7.95 20.88
C SER A 361 15.39 -7.03 19.74
N GLN A 362 16.11 -7.59 18.77
CA GLN A 362 16.59 -6.83 17.62
C GLN A 362 15.44 -6.26 16.79
N ALA A 363 14.40 -7.06 16.55
CA ALA A 363 13.21 -6.63 15.84
C ALA A 363 12.49 -5.46 16.55
N TYR A 364 12.40 -5.51 17.89
CA TYR A 364 11.85 -4.41 18.68
C TYR A 364 12.70 -3.15 18.58
N LYS A 365 14.03 -3.27 18.70
CA LYS A 365 14.95 -2.12 18.59
C LYS A 365 14.83 -1.45 17.22
N SER A 366 14.77 -2.24 16.15
CA SER A 366 14.56 -1.72 14.80
C SER A 366 13.22 -1.00 14.69
N ALA A 367 12.11 -1.62 15.11
CA ALA A 367 10.79 -0.97 15.09
C ALA A 367 10.78 0.34 15.89
N LEU A 368 11.33 0.33 17.10
CA LEU A 368 11.41 1.49 17.98
C LEU A 368 12.28 2.61 17.39
N GLN A 369 13.38 2.28 16.72
CA GLN A 369 14.24 3.28 16.07
C GLN A 369 13.44 4.11 15.06
N TYR A 370 12.66 3.47 14.19
CA TYR A 370 11.85 4.16 13.20
C TYR A 370 10.67 4.89 13.82
N LEU A 371 9.97 4.29 14.79
CA LEU A 371 8.88 4.98 15.48
C LEU A 371 9.34 6.25 16.21
N ARG A 372 10.52 6.23 16.85
CA ARG A 372 11.14 7.43 17.44
C ARG A 372 11.52 8.47 16.40
N GLN A 373 11.99 8.03 15.23
CA GLN A 373 12.23 8.96 14.12
C GLN A 373 10.91 9.59 13.66
N TYR A 374 9.85 8.80 13.54
CA TYR A 374 8.54 9.28 13.12
C TYR A 374 7.97 10.29 14.11
N GLU A 375 8.03 10.02 15.41
CA GLU A 375 7.58 10.96 16.45
C GLU A 375 8.30 12.31 16.39
N ARG A 376 9.60 12.32 16.07
CA ARG A 376 10.36 13.57 15.92
C ARG A 376 10.00 14.36 14.66
N ASP A 377 9.87 13.67 13.52
CA ASP A 377 9.79 14.32 12.21
C ASP A 377 8.34 14.64 11.80
N ALA A 378 7.39 13.79 12.21
CA ALA A 378 6.02 13.82 11.70
C ALA A 378 5.20 15.06 12.06
N PRO A 379 5.29 15.66 13.27
CA PRO A 379 4.40 16.78 13.65
C PRO A 379 4.44 17.93 12.64
N LYS A 380 5.65 18.34 12.22
CA LYS A 380 5.82 19.41 11.22
C LYS A 380 5.30 18.97 9.85
N ILE A 381 5.73 17.81 9.37
CA ILE A 381 5.41 17.32 8.02
C ILE A 381 3.90 17.11 7.85
N VAL A 382 3.25 16.52 8.86
CA VAL A 382 1.80 16.29 8.84
C VAL A 382 1.05 17.61 8.95
N SER A 383 1.46 18.51 9.85
CA SER A 383 0.86 19.85 9.94
C SER A 383 0.96 20.59 8.60
N ASP A 384 2.11 20.55 7.93
CA ASP A 384 2.32 21.15 6.60
C ASP A 384 1.35 20.57 5.55
N ARG A 385 1.00 19.27 5.60
CA ARG A 385 0.00 18.65 4.68
C ARG A 385 -1.43 19.15 4.90
N PHE A 386 -1.77 19.58 6.13
CA PHE A 386 -3.08 20.14 6.46
C PHE A 386 -3.12 21.66 6.28
N LEU A 387 -2.01 22.36 6.51
CA LEU A 387 -1.84 23.81 6.29
C LEU A 387 -1.67 24.16 4.82
N SER A 388 -1.02 23.28 4.05
CA SER A 388 -1.21 23.30 2.62
C SER A 388 -2.71 23.10 2.41
N GLN A 389 -3.43 24.18 2.07
CA GLN A 389 -4.65 24.04 1.31
C GLN A 389 -4.23 23.12 0.18
N ALA A 390 -4.65 21.86 0.23
CA ALA A 390 -4.55 21.00 -0.92
C ALA A 390 -5.54 21.61 -1.90
N VAL A 391 -5.11 22.65 -2.63
CA VAL A 391 -5.19 22.56 -4.06
C VAL A 391 -4.44 21.26 -4.32
N PRO A 392 -5.13 20.16 -4.68
CA PRO A 392 -4.44 19.05 -5.30
C PRO A 392 -3.46 19.70 -6.28
N ASN A 393 -2.17 19.34 -6.28
CA ASN A 393 -1.26 20.00 -7.23
C ASN A 393 -1.95 19.93 -8.58
N LEU A 394 -2.44 21.09 -9.07
CA LEU A 394 -3.51 21.11 -10.07
C LEU A 394 -3.06 20.33 -11.30
N ARG A 395 -1.75 20.35 -11.53
CA ARG A 395 -1.03 19.55 -12.51
C ARG A 395 -1.19 18.03 -12.32
N HIS A 396 -1.02 17.49 -11.12
CA HIS A 396 -1.23 16.06 -10.84
C HIS A 396 -2.70 15.66 -11.06
N THR A 397 -3.65 16.46 -10.58
CA THR A 397 -5.07 16.13 -10.75
C THR A 397 -5.51 16.22 -12.19
N ILE A 398 -5.06 17.24 -12.94
CA ILE A 398 -5.29 17.33 -14.37
C ILE A 398 -4.62 16.15 -15.09
N ALA A 399 -3.39 15.80 -14.72
CA ALA A 399 -2.65 14.70 -15.32
C ALA A 399 -3.36 13.34 -15.19
N ASP A 400 -3.86 13.01 -14.01
CA ASP A 400 -4.59 11.76 -13.77
C ASP A 400 -5.97 11.79 -14.43
N TRP A 401 -6.62 12.96 -14.46
CA TRP A 401 -7.86 13.17 -15.19
C TRP A 401 -7.70 12.97 -16.71
N LEU A 402 -6.59 13.39 -17.29
CA LEU A 402 -6.30 13.29 -18.73
C LEU A 402 -6.13 11.84 -19.23
N SER A 403 -5.42 10.98 -18.50
CA SER A 403 -5.20 9.59 -18.91
C SER A 403 -4.84 8.66 -17.74
N PRO A 404 -5.41 7.44 -17.69
CA PRO A 404 -5.03 6.43 -16.71
C PRO A 404 -3.65 5.82 -17.02
N LEU A 405 -3.18 5.92 -18.28
CA LEU A 405 -1.93 5.30 -18.73
C LEU A 405 -0.72 5.94 -18.03
N ASN A 406 0.29 5.11 -17.77
CA ASN A 406 1.55 5.52 -17.14
C ASN A 406 2.77 4.90 -17.83
N PHE A 407 3.08 5.40 -19.03
CA PHE A 407 4.25 4.98 -19.79
C PHE A 407 5.59 5.33 -19.13
N ILE A 408 5.62 6.28 -18.19
CA ILE A 408 6.82 6.60 -17.40
C ILE A 408 7.18 5.43 -16.48
N GLN A 409 6.20 4.70 -15.94
CA GLN A 409 6.48 3.48 -15.16
C GLN A 409 7.11 2.40 -16.05
N LYS A 410 6.48 2.11 -17.19
CA LYS A 410 7.01 1.14 -18.17
C LYS A 410 8.43 1.50 -18.61
N GLN A 411 8.68 2.78 -18.87
CA GLN A 411 10.00 3.33 -19.15
C GLN A 411 11.02 2.94 -18.06
N SER A 412 10.69 3.15 -16.78
CA SER A 412 11.58 2.79 -15.66
C SER A 412 11.83 1.28 -15.61
N ASP A 413 10.76 0.48 -15.68
CA ASP A 413 10.84 -0.97 -15.56
C ASP A 413 11.71 -1.60 -16.68
N VAL A 414 11.65 -1.05 -17.89
CA VAL A 414 12.49 -1.51 -19.02
C VAL A 414 13.93 -1.02 -18.85
N LEU A 415 14.12 0.21 -18.37
CA LEU A 415 15.45 0.79 -18.15
C LEU A 415 16.25 0.00 -17.13
N ASP A 416 15.62 -0.39 -16.03
CA ASP A 416 16.26 -1.12 -14.92
C ASP A 416 16.73 -2.52 -15.31
N ARG A 417 16.18 -3.08 -16.40
CA ARG A 417 16.55 -4.41 -16.91
C ARG A 417 17.70 -4.36 -17.93
N ARG A 418 18.20 -3.19 -18.31
CA ARG A 418 19.25 -3.06 -19.33
C ARG A 418 20.61 -3.47 -18.79
N HIS A 419 21.45 -4.05 -19.65
CA HIS A 419 22.87 -4.20 -19.35
C HIS A 419 23.62 -2.88 -19.65
N PRO A 420 24.58 -2.47 -18.79
CA PRO A 420 25.41 -1.29 -19.06
C PRO A 420 26.12 -1.38 -20.42
N GLY A 421 26.11 -0.28 -21.19
CA GLY A 421 26.75 -0.21 -22.51
C GLY A 421 25.87 -0.64 -23.69
N THR A 422 24.74 -1.33 -23.45
CA THR A 422 23.77 -1.65 -24.50
C THR A 422 23.22 -0.39 -25.17
N GLY A 423 23.09 -0.39 -26.50
CA GLY A 423 22.46 0.68 -27.28
C GLY A 423 23.30 1.93 -27.51
N GLN A 424 24.56 1.97 -27.07
CA GLN A 424 25.46 3.11 -27.28
C GLN A 424 25.68 3.42 -28.78
N TRP A 425 25.78 2.37 -29.61
CA TRP A 425 25.91 2.50 -31.07
C TRP A 425 24.80 3.35 -31.71
N LEU A 426 23.58 3.30 -31.17
CA LEU A 426 22.45 4.06 -31.67
C LEU A 426 22.67 5.55 -31.39
N LEU A 427 23.07 5.88 -30.16
CA LEU A 427 23.33 7.26 -29.73
C LEU A 427 24.51 7.89 -30.50
N ASP A 428 25.45 7.05 -30.96
CA ASP A 428 26.60 7.47 -31.76
C ASP A 428 26.36 7.49 -33.27
N SER A 429 25.20 7.01 -33.74
CA SER A 429 24.86 6.99 -35.15
C SER A 429 24.56 8.39 -35.71
N ASP A 430 24.90 8.62 -36.98
CA ASP A 430 24.61 9.89 -37.65
C ASP A 430 23.11 10.15 -37.74
N MET A 431 22.30 9.11 -38.02
CA MET A 431 20.84 9.23 -38.04
C MET A 431 20.25 9.71 -36.71
N PHE A 432 20.77 9.23 -35.58
CA PHE A 432 20.33 9.70 -34.27
C PHE A 432 20.75 11.14 -34.02
N ARG A 433 21.97 11.53 -34.41
CA ARG A 433 22.46 12.91 -34.28
C ARG A 433 21.68 13.89 -35.15
N ASP A 434 21.36 13.51 -36.38
CA ASP A 434 20.53 14.28 -37.31
C ASP A 434 19.11 14.44 -36.75
N TRP A 435 18.53 13.37 -36.20
CA TRP A 435 17.25 13.42 -35.51
C TRP A 435 17.27 14.28 -34.25
N LEU A 436 18.31 14.14 -33.42
CA LEU A 436 18.47 14.88 -32.17
C LEU A 436 18.65 16.38 -32.42
N SER A 437 19.40 16.76 -33.47
CA SER A 437 19.59 18.15 -33.89
C SER A 437 18.32 18.74 -34.53
N GLY A 438 17.51 17.89 -35.18
CA GLY A 438 16.32 18.29 -35.92
C GLY A 438 16.57 18.53 -37.41
N ALA A 439 17.73 18.10 -37.93
CA ALA A 439 17.97 18.00 -39.36
C ALA A 439 16.97 17.01 -40.01
N GLU A 440 16.68 15.92 -39.30
CA GLU A 440 15.59 14.99 -39.62
C GLU A 440 14.54 15.02 -38.50
N GLN A 441 13.26 15.11 -38.85
CA GLN A 441 12.19 15.16 -37.85
C GLN A 441 11.77 13.76 -37.37
N THR A 442 11.99 12.73 -38.19
CA THR A 442 11.53 11.37 -37.91
C THR A 442 12.67 10.37 -37.95
N LEU A 443 12.82 9.59 -36.87
CA LEU A 443 13.72 8.44 -36.79
C LEU A 443 12.88 7.16 -36.70
N TRP A 444 12.89 6.36 -37.76
CA TRP A 444 12.16 5.09 -37.79
C TRP A 444 13.11 3.92 -37.63
N CYS A 445 12.95 3.15 -36.55
CA CYS A 445 13.75 1.98 -36.22
C CYS A 445 12.96 0.70 -36.47
N ARG A 446 13.41 -0.14 -37.40
CA ARG A 446 12.79 -1.43 -37.72
C ARG A 446 13.58 -2.56 -37.08
N GLY A 447 12.94 -3.67 -36.78
CA GLY A 447 13.67 -4.86 -36.34
C GLY A 447 12.76 -5.98 -35.91
N ILE A 448 13.24 -7.22 -35.97
CA ILE A 448 12.46 -8.40 -35.62
C ILE A 448 12.07 -8.41 -34.12
N PRO A 449 11.03 -9.18 -33.72
CA PRO A 449 10.78 -9.45 -32.30
C PRO A 449 12.03 -9.97 -31.59
N GLY A 450 12.29 -9.49 -30.38
CA GLY A 450 13.49 -9.87 -29.61
C GLY A 450 14.76 -9.08 -29.95
N ALA A 451 14.78 -8.24 -31.00
CA ALA A 451 15.97 -7.45 -31.37
C ALA A 451 16.35 -6.30 -30.40
N GLY A 452 15.70 -6.19 -29.24
CA GLY A 452 16.03 -5.18 -28.24
C GLY A 452 15.47 -3.76 -28.48
N LYS A 453 14.54 -3.57 -29.43
CA LYS A 453 13.94 -2.25 -29.75
C LYS A 453 13.37 -1.49 -28.54
N THR A 454 12.62 -2.18 -27.68
CA THR A 454 12.04 -1.60 -26.46
C THR A 454 13.11 -1.12 -25.48
N VAL A 455 14.23 -1.84 -25.39
CA VAL A 455 15.40 -1.43 -24.58
C VAL A 455 16.08 -0.20 -25.20
N LEU A 456 16.20 -0.14 -26.53
CA LEU A 456 16.71 1.06 -27.22
C LEU A 456 15.83 2.30 -26.98
N VAL A 457 14.51 2.15 -27.03
CA VAL A 457 13.57 3.24 -26.70
C VAL A 457 13.81 3.75 -25.29
N SER A 458 13.96 2.84 -24.32
CA SER A 458 14.19 3.26 -22.94
C SER A 458 15.51 4.02 -22.79
N ILE A 459 16.58 3.58 -23.46
CA ILE A 459 17.89 4.26 -23.49
C ILE A 459 17.77 5.65 -24.11
N VAL A 460 17.07 5.80 -25.25
CA VAL A 460 16.89 7.10 -25.90
C VAL A 460 16.13 8.07 -25.00
N VAL A 461 15.03 7.64 -24.38
CA VAL A 461 14.25 8.49 -23.47
C VAL A 461 15.06 8.92 -22.26
N ASP A 462 15.87 8.02 -21.68
CA ASP A 462 16.78 8.33 -20.57
C ASP A 462 17.87 9.33 -21.00
N HIS A 463 18.50 9.12 -22.16
CA HIS A 463 19.50 10.04 -22.72
C HIS A 463 18.92 11.45 -22.91
N LEU A 464 17.73 11.58 -23.51
CA LEU A 464 17.06 12.86 -23.71
C LEU A 464 16.79 13.56 -22.37
N ARG A 465 16.29 12.82 -21.38
CA ARG A 465 15.99 13.36 -20.04
C ARG A 465 17.24 13.82 -19.30
N GLN A 466 18.35 13.12 -19.44
CA GLN A 466 19.63 13.51 -18.85
C GLN A 466 20.24 14.73 -19.56
N LYS A 467 20.15 14.78 -20.89
CA LYS A 467 20.72 15.86 -21.69
C LYS A 467 19.99 17.20 -21.49
N PHE A 468 18.68 17.19 -21.32
CA PHE A 468 17.83 18.39 -21.39
C PHE A 468 17.13 18.74 -20.06
N GLN A 469 17.73 18.45 -18.90
CA GLN A 469 17.10 18.62 -17.57
C GLN A 469 16.66 20.07 -17.26
N GLU A 470 17.38 21.07 -17.78
CA GLU A 470 17.15 22.48 -17.48
C GLU A 470 16.52 23.26 -18.64
N GLU A 471 16.30 22.61 -19.79
CA GLU A 471 15.78 23.26 -20.98
C GLU A 471 14.25 23.17 -21.06
N LYS A 472 13.63 24.09 -21.81
CA LYS A 472 12.18 24.09 -22.09
C LYS A 472 11.79 23.05 -23.16
N ILE A 473 12.31 21.83 -23.03
CA ILE A 473 12.14 20.73 -23.96
C ILE A 473 11.11 19.74 -23.41
N GLY A 474 10.17 19.31 -24.26
CA GLY A 474 9.17 18.30 -23.94
C GLY A 474 9.67 16.92 -24.32
N ILE A 475 9.52 15.93 -23.45
CA ILE A 475 9.88 14.53 -23.75
C ILE A 475 8.71 13.65 -23.33
N ALA A 476 8.11 12.96 -24.28
CA ALA A 476 7.02 12.01 -24.05
C ALA A 476 7.32 10.67 -24.73
N CYS A 477 6.84 9.60 -24.12
CA CYS A 477 6.99 8.24 -24.66
C CYS A 477 5.66 7.47 -24.65
N ILE A 478 5.49 6.57 -25.61
CA ILE A 478 4.38 5.63 -25.70
C ILE A 478 4.96 4.23 -25.85
N TYR A 479 4.47 3.28 -25.05
CA TYR A 479 4.79 1.86 -25.19
C TYR A 479 3.54 1.14 -25.65
N CYS A 480 3.40 0.91 -26.95
CA CYS A 480 2.28 0.17 -27.49
C CYS A 480 2.36 -1.29 -27.05
N ASP A 481 1.25 -1.83 -26.53
CA ASP A 481 1.15 -3.23 -26.12
C ASP A 481 -0.20 -3.77 -26.55
N TYR A 482 -0.20 -4.80 -27.40
CA TYR A 482 -1.41 -5.40 -27.92
C TYR A 482 -2.28 -6.07 -26.84
N LYS A 483 -1.76 -6.27 -25.62
CA LYS A 483 -2.49 -6.81 -24.47
C LYS A 483 -3.29 -5.73 -23.73
N ASP A 484 -2.89 -4.48 -23.83
CA ASP A 484 -3.49 -3.36 -23.08
C ASP A 484 -4.59 -2.62 -23.86
N ARG A 485 -5.22 -3.27 -24.85
CA ARG A 485 -6.17 -2.61 -25.78
C ARG A 485 -7.37 -1.94 -25.09
N ILE A 486 -7.78 -2.48 -23.94
CA ILE A 486 -8.89 -1.92 -23.16
C ILE A 486 -8.54 -0.52 -22.66
N GLU A 487 -7.29 -0.30 -22.24
CA GLU A 487 -6.83 0.97 -21.67
C GLU A 487 -6.16 1.87 -22.72
N GLN A 488 -5.49 1.32 -23.72
CA GLN A 488 -4.82 2.04 -24.81
C GLN A 488 -5.79 2.51 -25.91
N THR A 489 -6.89 3.14 -25.52
CA THR A 489 -7.84 3.79 -26.44
C THR A 489 -7.26 5.09 -27.03
N PRO A 490 -7.82 5.63 -28.14
CA PRO A 490 -7.26 6.82 -28.78
C PRO A 490 -7.18 8.02 -27.83
N VAL A 491 -8.24 8.23 -27.02
CA VAL A 491 -8.30 9.34 -26.06
C VAL A 491 -7.30 9.17 -24.92
N ASN A 492 -7.10 7.95 -24.42
CA ASN A 492 -6.17 7.69 -23.34
C ASN A 492 -4.71 7.82 -23.83
N VAL A 493 -4.39 7.36 -25.04
CA VAL A 493 -3.03 7.47 -25.61
C VAL A 493 -2.67 8.94 -25.85
N ILE A 494 -3.53 9.72 -26.52
CA ILE A 494 -3.31 11.17 -26.71
C ILE A 494 -3.29 11.90 -25.37
N GLY A 495 -4.20 11.57 -24.45
CA GLY A 495 -4.22 12.10 -23.09
C GLY A 495 -2.92 11.80 -22.32
N SER A 496 -2.28 10.67 -22.59
CA SER A 496 -1.00 10.29 -21.95
C SER A 496 0.18 11.15 -22.43
N LEU A 497 0.16 11.61 -23.68
CA LEU A 497 1.15 12.55 -24.20
C LEU A 497 1.02 13.90 -23.48
N LEU A 498 -0.22 14.43 -23.40
CA LEU A 498 -0.52 15.64 -22.64
C LEU A 498 -0.08 15.51 -21.18
N LYS A 499 -0.46 14.41 -20.53
CA LYS A 499 -0.07 14.07 -19.16
C LYS A 499 1.44 14.15 -18.94
N GLN A 500 2.22 13.54 -19.83
CA GLN A 500 3.68 13.54 -19.72
C GLN A 500 4.28 14.94 -19.91
N LEU A 501 3.83 15.68 -20.92
CA LEU A 501 4.31 17.04 -21.16
C LEU A 501 4.04 17.93 -19.94
N ILE A 502 2.84 17.87 -19.36
CA ILE A 502 2.55 18.67 -18.17
C ILE A 502 3.22 18.15 -16.90
N GLN A 503 3.51 16.85 -16.74
CA GLN A 503 4.09 16.33 -15.50
C GLN A 503 5.60 16.55 -15.41
N VAL A 504 6.31 16.39 -16.53
CA VAL A 504 7.78 16.39 -16.55
C VAL A 504 8.34 17.81 -16.44
N GLN A 505 7.68 18.81 -17.03
CA GLN A 505 8.21 20.18 -17.08
C GLN A 505 7.65 21.09 -15.98
N LYS A 506 8.25 21.04 -14.78
CA LYS A 506 7.79 21.81 -13.61
C LYS A 506 7.86 23.34 -13.78
N GLN A 507 8.71 23.83 -14.68
CA GLN A 507 8.94 25.27 -14.89
C GLN A 507 7.80 25.95 -15.68
N LEU A 508 7.07 25.21 -16.52
CA LEU A 508 5.97 25.74 -17.34
C LEU A 508 4.65 25.67 -16.59
N PRO A 509 3.93 26.77 -16.30
CA PRO A 509 2.62 26.69 -15.66
C PRO A 509 1.61 25.92 -16.54
N ILE A 510 0.57 25.35 -15.93
CA ILE A 510 -0.56 24.77 -16.70
C ILE A 510 -1.16 25.87 -17.58
N SER A 511 -1.43 25.57 -18.85
CA SER A 511 -2.03 26.56 -19.74
C SER A 511 -3.45 26.90 -19.31
N GLU A 512 -3.86 28.12 -19.65
CA GLU A 512 -5.23 28.57 -19.43
C GLU A 512 -6.24 27.72 -20.21
N GLU A 513 -5.88 27.25 -21.40
CA GLU A 513 -6.74 26.39 -22.22
C GLU A 513 -6.99 25.03 -21.54
N LEU A 514 -5.94 24.36 -21.06
CA LEU A 514 -6.07 23.09 -20.34
C LEU A 514 -6.79 23.27 -18.99
N ASN A 515 -6.51 24.36 -18.27
CA ASN A 515 -7.18 24.66 -17.01
C ASN A 515 -8.69 24.93 -17.21
N THR A 516 -9.05 25.66 -18.27
CA THR A 516 -10.45 25.94 -18.61
C THR A 516 -11.17 24.66 -19.00
N LEU A 517 -10.53 23.81 -19.80
CA LEU A 517 -11.06 22.51 -20.17
C LEU A 517 -11.30 21.66 -18.90
N TYR A 518 -10.29 21.53 -18.04
CA TYR A 518 -10.42 20.79 -16.78
C TYR A 518 -11.59 21.28 -15.93
N LYS A 519 -11.66 22.59 -15.64
CA LYS A 519 -12.74 23.16 -14.82
C LYS A 519 -14.13 22.91 -15.41
N ARG A 520 -14.27 22.89 -16.74
CA ARG A 520 -15.54 22.59 -17.40
C ARG A 520 -15.98 21.15 -17.13
N HIS A 521 -15.06 20.20 -17.28
CA HIS A 521 -15.33 18.78 -17.06
C HIS A 521 -15.43 18.39 -15.59
N GLU A 522 -14.69 19.06 -14.71
CA GLU A 522 -14.73 18.86 -13.26
C GLU A 522 -16.13 19.14 -12.67
N ARG A 523 -16.80 20.18 -13.16
CA ARG A 523 -18.16 20.57 -12.72
C ARG A 523 -19.22 19.53 -13.02
N VAL A 524 -19.09 18.82 -14.14
CA VAL A 524 -20.06 17.82 -14.61
C VAL A 524 -19.55 16.38 -14.47
N LYS A 525 -18.38 16.20 -13.84
CA LYS A 525 -17.72 14.91 -13.58
C LYS A 525 -17.53 14.04 -14.83
N THR A 526 -17.01 14.62 -15.90
CA THR A 526 -16.70 13.91 -17.16
C THR A 526 -15.20 13.94 -17.51
N ARG A 527 -14.81 13.17 -18.52
CA ARG A 527 -13.45 13.17 -19.12
C ARG A 527 -13.46 13.95 -20.44
N PRO A 528 -12.31 14.47 -20.89
CA PRO A 528 -12.24 15.17 -22.17
C PRO A 528 -12.39 14.17 -23.31
N THR A 529 -12.98 14.65 -24.40
CA THR A 529 -13.07 13.90 -25.67
C THR A 529 -11.73 13.88 -26.39
N LEU A 530 -11.59 13.00 -27.38
CA LEU A 530 -10.39 12.95 -28.22
C LEU A 530 -10.10 14.31 -28.89
N ASP A 531 -11.10 14.95 -29.48
CA ASP A 531 -10.90 16.22 -30.19
C ASP A 531 -10.45 17.35 -29.25
N GLU A 532 -10.97 17.36 -28.03
CA GLU A 532 -10.54 18.30 -26.98
C GLU A 532 -9.09 18.04 -26.56
N CYS A 533 -8.72 16.77 -26.33
CA CYS A 533 -7.34 16.37 -26.05
C CYS A 533 -6.40 16.76 -27.20
N SER A 534 -6.74 16.43 -28.44
CA SER A 534 -5.96 16.77 -29.62
C SER A 534 -5.76 18.28 -29.78
N LYS A 535 -6.82 19.06 -29.56
CA LYS A 535 -6.74 20.53 -29.62
C LYS A 535 -5.76 21.08 -28.59
N VAL A 536 -5.87 20.64 -27.34
CA VAL A 536 -4.97 21.09 -26.26
C VAL A 536 -3.55 20.58 -26.46
N LEU A 537 -3.36 19.37 -26.99
CA LEU A 537 -2.02 18.84 -27.29
C LEU A 537 -1.30 19.74 -28.30
N ARG A 538 -1.99 20.16 -29.36
CA ARG A 538 -1.43 21.07 -30.38
C ARG A 538 -1.03 22.43 -29.80
N SER A 539 -1.78 22.98 -28.84
CA SER A 539 -1.41 24.24 -28.20
C SER A 539 -0.29 24.05 -27.18
N GLU A 540 -0.27 22.96 -26.41
CA GLU A 540 0.77 22.67 -25.42
C GLU A 540 2.14 22.44 -26.06
N VAL A 541 2.23 21.67 -27.14
CA VAL A 541 3.51 21.38 -27.84
C VAL A 541 4.22 22.67 -28.26
N ARG A 542 3.46 23.67 -28.74
CA ARG A 542 4.00 24.98 -29.16
C ARG A 542 4.58 25.82 -28.03
N ARG A 543 4.36 25.43 -26.77
CA ARG A 543 4.92 26.12 -25.60
C ARG A 543 6.36 25.69 -25.32
N TYR A 544 6.79 24.55 -25.85
CA TYR A 544 8.15 24.06 -25.71
C TYR A 544 9.03 24.60 -26.84
N THR A 545 10.34 24.69 -26.60
CA THR A 545 11.30 25.04 -27.66
C THR A 545 11.45 23.88 -28.65
N LYS A 546 11.36 22.65 -28.15
CA LYS A 546 11.41 21.41 -28.92
C LYS A 546 10.67 20.32 -28.16
N VAL A 547 10.02 19.40 -28.86
CA VAL A 547 9.34 18.25 -28.23
C VAL A 547 9.80 16.96 -28.90
N PHE A 548 10.23 15.99 -28.10
CA PHE A 548 10.55 14.64 -28.53
C PHE A 548 9.40 13.70 -28.16
N VAL A 549 8.90 12.96 -29.14
CA VAL A 549 7.91 11.89 -28.93
C VAL A 549 8.54 10.57 -29.38
N VAL A 550 8.66 9.62 -28.46
CA VAL A 550 9.26 8.30 -28.72
C VAL A 550 8.20 7.21 -28.57
N ILE A 551 7.97 6.43 -29.62
CA ILE A 551 6.92 5.41 -29.66
C ILE A 551 7.57 4.04 -29.84
N ASP A 552 7.38 3.16 -28.87
CA ASP A 552 7.80 1.77 -28.97
C ASP A 552 6.68 0.90 -29.57
N ALA A 553 7.07 0.00 -30.46
CA ALA A 553 6.25 -1.04 -31.05
C ALA A 553 4.93 -0.52 -31.65
N LEU A 554 4.99 0.53 -32.48
CA LEU A 554 3.80 1.16 -33.07
C LEU A 554 2.88 0.15 -33.78
N ASP A 555 3.43 -0.95 -34.29
CA ASP A 555 2.67 -2.04 -34.88
C ASP A 555 1.75 -2.79 -33.93
N GLU A 556 2.02 -2.76 -32.63
CA GLU A 556 1.19 -3.36 -31.57
C GLU A 556 0.06 -2.44 -31.11
N CYS A 557 0.03 -1.20 -31.62
CA CYS A 557 -1.09 -0.28 -31.42
C CYS A 557 -2.34 -0.77 -32.18
N PRO A 558 -3.51 -0.87 -31.53
CA PRO A 558 -4.73 -1.36 -32.17
C PRO A 558 -5.11 -0.55 -33.41
N GLU A 559 -5.47 -1.26 -34.49
CA GLU A 559 -5.99 -0.67 -35.74
C GLU A 559 -7.50 -0.89 -35.89
N ASP A 560 -8.03 -1.93 -35.26
CA ASP A 560 -9.44 -2.35 -35.34
C ASP A 560 -10.42 -1.29 -34.82
N ASP A 561 -10.00 -0.46 -33.86
CA ASP A 561 -10.77 0.67 -33.33
C ASP A 561 -10.32 2.04 -33.88
N GLY A 562 -9.35 2.04 -34.82
CA GLY A 562 -8.74 3.22 -35.41
C GLY A 562 -7.79 3.99 -34.48
N THR A 563 -7.34 3.41 -33.35
CA THR A 563 -6.39 4.06 -32.43
C THR A 563 -5.10 4.44 -33.12
N ARG A 564 -4.45 3.52 -33.82
CA ARG A 564 -3.20 3.79 -34.52
C ARG A 564 -3.35 4.87 -35.59
N ALA A 565 -4.37 4.78 -36.44
CA ALA A 565 -4.65 5.78 -37.45
C ALA A 565 -4.89 7.18 -36.85
N ARG A 566 -5.62 7.28 -35.74
CA ARG A 566 -5.87 8.56 -35.04
C ARG A 566 -4.60 9.11 -34.41
N LEU A 567 -3.79 8.26 -33.78
CA LEU A 567 -2.50 8.65 -33.22
C LEU A 567 -1.57 9.21 -34.31
N LEU A 568 -1.43 8.50 -35.42
CA LEU A 568 -0.61 8.92 -36.55
C LEU A 568 -1.12 10.20 -37.19
N LYS A 569 -2.44 10.36 -37.34
CA LYS A 569 -3.04 11.60 -37.82
C LYS A 569 -2.68 12.80 -36.93
N GLU A 570 -2.74 12.65 -35.62
CA GLU A 570 -2.40 13.72 -34.67
C GLU A 570 -0.91 14.03 -34.66
N LEU A 571 -0.04 13.02 -34.70
CA LEU A 571 1.41 13.22 -34.79
C LEU A 571 1.83 13.83 -36.14
N GLY A 572 1.17 13.43 -37.23
CA GLY A 572 1.39 14.01 -38.56
C GLY A 572 1.00 15.49 -38.61
N ALA A 573 -0.04 15.90 -37.89
CA ALA A 573 -0.40 17.31 -37.73
C ALA A 573 0.62 18.12 -36.88
N LEU A 574 1.52 17.43 -36.17
CA LEU A 574 2.56 18.00 -35.31
C LEU A 574 3.97 17.87 -35.90
N LYS A 575 4.13 17.27 -37.09
CA LYS A 575 5.43 16.89 -37.67
C LYS A 575 6.48 18.00 -37.76
N ASP A 576 6.04 19.26 -37.91
CA ASP A 576 6.95 20.41 -38.02
C ASP A 576 7.34 20.98 -36.64
N THR A 577 6.79 20.41 -35.56
CA THR A 577 6.97 20.88 -34.18
C THR A 577 7.54 19.82 -33.24
N ILE A 578 7.59 18.55 -33.67
CA ILE A 578 8.06 17.43 -32.86
C ILE A 578 9.14 16.64 -33.60
N ASN A 579 10.07 16.09 -32.83
CA ASN A 579 10.99 15.06 -33.28
C ASN A 579 10.40 13.71 -32.87
N LEU A 580 9.97 12.96 -33.86
CA LEU A 580 9.29 11.68 -33.69
C LEU A 580 10.30 10.54 -33.84
N MET A 581 10.39 9.66 -32.86
CA MET A 581 11.08 8.37 -33.02
C MET A 581 10.05 7.25 -32.88
N VAL A 582 10.11 6.28 -33.79
CA VAL A 582 9.18 5.14 -33.81
C VAL A 582 9.96 3.85 -33.95
N THR A 583 9.58 2.83 -33.18
CA THR A 583 10.01 1.46 -33.44
C THR A 583 8.87 0.61 -33.98
N SER A 584 9.18 -0.32 -34.87
CA SER A 584 8.21 -1.30 -35.36
C SER A 584 8.87 -2.60 -35.84
N ARG A 585 8.06 -3.63 -36.07
CA ARG A 585 8.52 -4.80 -36.86
C ARG A 585 8.58 -4.49 -38.37
N PRO A 586 9.36 -5.26 -39.15
CA PRO A 586 9.38 -5.15 -40.61
C PRO A 586 8.03 -5.57 -41.25
N HIS A 587 7.74 -5.03 -42.43
CA HIS A 587 6.61 -5.46 -43.30
C HIS A 587 5.21 -5.31 -42.69
N ILE A 588 5.00 -4.26 -41.90
CA ILE A 588 3.71 -3.94 -41.32
C ILE A 588 3.05 -2.81 -42.10
N ASN A 589 1.72 -2.77 -42.11
CA ASN A 589 0.89 -1.78 -42.81
C ASN A 589 0.98 -0.36 -42.21
N ILE A 590 2.19 0.11 -41.92
CA ILE A 590 2.55 1.47 -41.51
C ILE A 590 3.63 2.07 -42.42
N GLU A 591 4.20 1.31 -43.38
CA GLU A 591 5.25 1.83 -44.28
C GLU A 591 4.76 3.04 -45.10
N ASN A 592 3.47 3.05 -45.47
CA ASN A 592 2.83 4.15 -46.18
C ASN A 592 2.80 5.47 -45.37
N GLU A 593 2.89 5.39 -44.05
CA GLU A 593 2.85 6.54 -43.13
C GLU A 593 4.25 7.16 -42.96
N PHE A 594 5.30 6.45 -43.37
CA PHE A 594 6.71 6.86 -43.27
C PHE A 594 7.40 6.95 -44.64
N VAL A 595 6.63 7.21 -45.71
CA VAL A 595 7.18 7.37 -47.07
C VAL A 595 8.25 8.47 -47.08
N GLY A 596 9.42 8.14 -47.61
CA GLY A 596 10.58 9.04 -47.67
C GLY A 596 11.46 9.06 -46.42
N VAL A 597 11.07 8.38 -45.34
CA VAL A 597 11.91 8.19 -44.15
C VAL A 597 12.78 6.95 -44.35
N LYS A 598 14.10 7.11 -44.28
CA LYS A 598 15.03 5.97 -44.32
C LYS A 598 14.97 5.21 -42.99
N PRO A 599 14.64 3.91 -42.97
CA PRO A 599 14.63 3.16 -41.72
C PRO A 599 16.05 2.80 -41.26
N LEU A 600 16.24 2.82 -39.94
CA LEU A 600 17.38 2.24 -39.26
C LEU A 600 17.02 0.80 -38.85
N GLU A 601 17.75 -0.20 -39.36
CA GLU A 601 17.49 -1.59 -39.00
C GLU A 601 18.21 -1.94 -37.69
N VAL A 602 17.45 -2.49 -36.74
CA VAL A 602 17.87 -2.95 -35.42
C VAL A 602 17.99 -4.47 -35.46
N LEU A 603 19.19 -4.96 -35.19
CA LEU A 603 19.57 -6.35 -35.29
C LEU A 603 19.95 -6.90 -33.92
N ALA A 604 19.55 -8.15 -33.65
CA ALA A 604 20.14 -8.92 -32.57
C ALA A 604 21.48 -9.46 -33.06
N ILE A 605 22.56 -9.17 -32.34
CA ILE A 605 23.89 -9.70 -32.59
C ILE A 605 24.14 -10.77 -31.52
N ASN A 606 24.42 -12.00 -31.95
CA ASN A 606 24.92 -13.01 -31.03
C ASN A 606 26.42 -12.80 -30.88
N GLU A 607 26.90 -12.55 -29.67
CA GLU A 607 28.33 -12.61 -29.38
C GLU A 607 28.70 -14.07 -29.07
N ASP A 608 29.91 -14.48 -29.46
CA ASP A 608 30.38 -15.87 -29.41
C ASP A 608 30.40 -16.49 -27.99
N ASP A 609 30.20 -15.67 -26.94
CA ASP A 609 30.14 -16.08 -25.53
C ASP A 609 28.71 -16.36 -25.02
N GLY A 610 27.68 -16.33 -25.88
CA GLY A 610 26.30 -16.66 -25.53
C GLY A 610 25.47 -15.47 -24.99
N ASP A 611 26.06 -14.28 -24.93
CA ASP A 611 25.37 -13.01 -24.69
C ASP A 611 24.79 -12.44 -25.99
N ILE A 612 23.54 -11.98 -25.94
CA ILE A 612 22.86 -11.33 -27.08
C ILE A 612 23.03 -9.82 -26.93
N SER A 613 23.78 -9.20 -27.84
CA SER A 613 23.92 -7.74 -27.93
C SER A 613 22.99 -7.15 -29.00
N VAL A 614 22.75 -5.83 -28.94
CA VAL A 614 21.88 -5.11 -29.88
C VAL A 614 22.76 -4.27 -30.78
N GLY A 615 22.61 -4.37 -32.10
CA GLY A 615 23.31 -3.55 -33.10
C GLY A 615 22.39 -3.02 -34.19
N GLY A 616 22.94 -2.34 -35.20
CA GLY A 616 22.13 -1.85 -36.33
C GLY A 616 22.89 -1.60 -37.62
N SER A 617 22.13 -1.47 -38.71
CA SER A 617 22.62 -1.21 -40.08
C SER A 617 21.65 -0.30 -40.85
N LEU A 618 22.15 0.36 -41.90
CA LEU A 618 21.34 1.12 -42.85
C LEU A 618 20.67 0.17 -43.84
N ALA A 619 19.38 0.38 -44.13
CA ALA A 619 18.69 -0.34 -45.19
C ALA A 619 19.17 0.17 -46.56
N HIS A 620 19.69 -0.74 -47.40
CA HIS A 620 19.91 -0.46 -48.83
C HIS A 620 18.55 -0.58 -49.55
N LEU A 621 18.09 0.51 -50.14
CA LEU A 621 16.93 0.51 -51.03
C LEU A 621 17.40 0.05 -52.41
N ASP A 622 17.07 -1.18 -52.79
CA ASP A 622 17.08 -1.63 -54.20
C ASP A 622 15.69 -1.42 -54.83
#